data_AF-A0A932V6X1-F1
#
_entry.id   AF-A0A932V6X1-F1
#
_cell.length_a   1.000
_cell.length_b   1.000
_cell.length_c   1.000
_cell.angle_alpha   90.00
_cell.angle_beta   90.00
_cell.angle_gamma   90.00
#
_symmetry.space_group_name_H-M   'P 1'
#
loop_
_entity.id
_entity.type
_entity.pdbx_description
1 polymer ?
#
loop_
_entity_poly.entity_id
_entity_poly.type
_entity_poly.pdbx_seq_one_letter_code
_entity_poly.pdbx_strand_id
1 'polypeptide(L)'
;MTVSAIPRELRPLVIGVIVVGAGVLVRVSSPAPASLDWSHFILWTLITLTAAAFPVRLEGGVIMHTTTASIVAATFDSSLPQPFGACWVALIGTLELRDIRRELPWYGTLYNRFSYVLSAFAAWLALEATRDAIGGSPFASAVAIISVGLTFGVVNLLLAVSVASIRTHTPMARVWAVSIGNVLPGLIALVPLGWLMAQVADRVGIWAALLFMAPLLLARYSFTKYAETRSLFFGTVSALSQAIDAKDGFTRGHADRVSRIAGAIARQMSLSERVIEQIELAGLLHDIGKIGVEDRVLMKPMRLDPDETELMRRHPIYGAAILEPSAALRPLVPYVLHHHENFNGTGYPEGLAGESIPLGSRIIIVADAYEAMTSDRIYRKAIGHDRAMDELSRYKGMQFDPRVVRALEQLIAKQGAQAFEVSDLPPINYETLAELRKRLARDPVTRDAHAG
;
A
#
# COMPACT_ATOMS: atom_id res chain seq x y z
N MET A 1 -31.64 -6.65 -9.56
CA MET A 1 -30.67 -5.74 -8.91
C MET A 1 -31.47 -4.78 -8.05
N THR A 2 -31.34 -4.80 -6.72
CA THR A 2 -32.06 -3.88 -5.83
C THR A 2 -31.10 -2.87 -5.22
N VAL A 3 -31.49 -1.59 -5.18
CA VAL A 3 -30.68 -0.51 -4.56
C VAL A 3 -30.40 -0.78 -3.07
N SER A 4 -31.27 -1.56 -2.43
CA SER A 4 -31.09 -2.04 -1.05
C SER A 4 -29.84 -2.90 -0.84
N ALA A 5 -29.28 -3.50 -1.90
CA ALA A 5 -28.07 -4.30 -1.83
C ALA A 5 -26.78 -3.46 -1.70
N ILE A 6 -26.84 -2.14 -1.97
CA ILE A 6 -25.69 -1.24 -1.83
C ILE A 6 -25.61 -0.78 -0.36
N PRO A 7 -24.44 -0.92 0.31
CA PRO A 7 -24.23 -0.40 1.66
C PRO A 7 -24.65 1.07 1.74
N ARG A 8 -25.35 1.44 2.83
CA ARG A 8 -25.97 2.78 2.97
C ARG A 8 -24.96 3.91 2.77
N GLU A 9 -23.75 3.73 3.28
CA GLU A 9 -22.65 4.69 3.22
C GLU A 9 -22.08 4.86 1.80
N LEU A 10 -22.06 3.79 0.98
CA LEU A 10 -21.56 3.81 -0.39
C LEU A 10 -22.61 4.25 -1.41
N ARG A 11 -23.90 4.19 -1.04
CA ARG A 11 -25.03 4.45 -1.94
C ARG A 11 -24.94 5.77 -2.72
N PRO A 12 -24.68 6.95 -2.10
CA PRO A 12 -24.66 8.20 -2.86
C PRO A 12 -23.54 8.22 -3.91
N LEU A 13 -22.35 7.76 -3.55
CA LEU A 13 -21.20 7.71 -4.45
C LEU A 13 -21.40 6.72 -5.59
N VAL A 14 -21.84 5.50 -5.27
CA VAL A 14 -22.03 4.43 -6.26
C VAL A 14 -23.13 4.80 -7.25
N ILE A 15 -24.28 5.29 -6.77
CA ILE A 15 -25.37 5.72 -7.64
C ILE A 15 -24.94 6.93 -8.47
N GLY A 16 -24.28 7.92 -7.85
CA GLY A 16 -23.80 9.12 -8.53
C GLY A 16 -22.89 8.78 -9.71
N VAL A 17 -21.88 7.92 -9.51
CA VAL A 17 -20.96 7.50 -10.59
C VAL A 17 -21.69 6.74 -11.69
N ILE A 18 -22.59 5.81 -11.34
CA ILE A 18 -23.36 5.04 -12.33
C ILE A 18 -24.26 5.98 -13.16
N VAL A 19 -24.98 6.89 -12.52
CA VAL A 19 -25.92 7.81 -13.19
C VAL A 19 -25.18 8.80 -14.09
N VAL A 20 -24.11 9.43 -13.59
CA VAL A 20 -23.31 10.38 -14.38
C VAL A 20 -22.62 9.65 -15.53
N GLY A 21 -22.01 8.49 -15.27
CA GLY A 21 -21.37 7.68 -16.31
C GLY A 21 -22.35 7.20 -17.39
N ALA A 22 -23.55 6.76 -17.00
CA ALA A 22 -24.60 6.39 -17.95
C ALA A 22 -25.09 7.62 -18.74
N GLY A 23 -25.25 8.77 -18.09
CA GLY A 23 -25.59 10.03 -18.75
C GLY A 23 -24.55 10.44 -19.79
N VAL A 24 -23.25 10.30 -19.47
CA VAL A 24 -22.16 10.51 -20.43
C VAL A 24 -22.29 9.54 -21.60
N LEU A 25 -22.47 8.22 -21.36
CA LEU A 25 -22.65 7.26 -22.46
C LEU A 25 -23.82 7.59 -23.39
N VAL A 26 -24.97 7.99 -22.83
CA VAL A 26 -26.12 8.42 -23.62
C VAL A 26 -25.78 9.66 -24.43
N ARG A 27 -25.13 10.65 -23.82
CA ARG A 27 -24.76 11.91 -24.48
C ARG A 27 -23.74 11.72 -25.61
N VAL A 28 -22.77 10.81 -25.45
CA VAL A 28 -21.76 10.54 -26.49
C VAL A 28 -22.29 9.61 -27.59
N SER A 29 -23.42 8.92 -27.35
CA SER A 29 -24.05 8.01 -28.32
C SER A 29 -25.27 8.64 -29.03
N SER A 30 -25.62 9.88 -28.71
CA SER A 30 -26.78 10.59 -29.26
C SER A 30 -26.40 11.99 -29.76
N PRO A 31 -26.44 12.26 -31.08
CA PRO A 31 -26.76 11.30 -32.15
C PRO A 31 -25.69 10.20 -32.28
N ALA A 32 -26.08 9.05 -32.85
CA ALA A 32 -25.14 7.99 -33.15
C ALA A 32 -24.05 8.49 -34.12
N PRO A 33 -22.80 8.01 -33.99
CA PRO A 33 -21.73 8.42 -34.90
C PRO A 33 -22.09 8.05 -36.34
N ALA A 34 -21.83 8.97 -37.28
CA ALA A 34 -22.17 8.79 -38.69
C ALA A 34 -21.44 7.58 -39.32
N SER A 35 -20.24 7.28 -38.85
CA SER A 35 -19.45 6.11 -39.23
C SER A 35 -18.63 5.64 -38.04
N LEU A 36 -18.45 4.32 -37.91
CA LEU A 36 -17.57 3.70 -36.94
C LEU A 36 -16.63 2.74 -37.66
N ASP A 37 -15.32 2.95 -37.51
CA ASP A 37 -14.35 1.94 -37.93
C ASP A 37 -14.41 0.76 -36.97
N TRP A 38 -15.09 -0.30 -37.40
CA TRP A 38 -15.25 -1.52 -36.61
C TRP A 38 -13.92 -2.22 -36.33
N SER A 39 -12.93 -2.10 -37.21
CA SER A 39 -11.64 -2.76 -37.02
C SER A 39 -10.86 -2.14 -35.86
N HIS A 40 -10.80 -0.81 -35.82
CA HIS A 40 -10.22 -0.06 -34.69
C HIS A 40 -11.00 -0.28 -33.41
N PHE A 41 -12.33 -0.20 -33.47
CA PHE A 41 -13.18 -0.38 -32.29
C PHE A 41 -13.02 -1.78 -31.67
N ILE A 42 -13.10 -2.83 -32.49
CA ILE A 42 -12.97 -4.22 -32.04
C ILE A 42 -11.56 -4.48 -31.52
N LEU A 43 -10.52 -4.04 -32.22
CA LEU A 43 -9.16 -4.36 -31.80
C LEU A 43 -8.79 -3.68 -30.48
N TRP A 44 -9.12 -2.39 -30.29
CA TRP A 44 -8.88 -1.74 -29.01
C TRP A 44 -9.66 -2.41 -27.89
N THR A 45 -10.92 -2.76 -28.14
CA THR A 45 -11.73 -3.50 -27.16
C THR A 45 -11.08 -4.84 -26.79
N LEU A 46 -10.57 -5.61 -27.75
CA LEU A 46 -9.89 -6.90 -27.51
C LEU A 46 -8.57 -6.75 -26.76
N ILE A 47 -7.76 -5.74 -27.12
CA ILE A 47 -6.51 -5.43 -26.41
C ILE A 47 -6.83 -5.04 -24.97
N THR A 48 -7.82 -4.17 -24.74
CA THR A 48 -8.24 -3.77 -23.39
C THR A 48 -8.79 -4.96 -22.61
N LEU A 49 -9.62 -5.82 -23.21
CA LEU A 49 -10.13 -7.04 -22.56
C LEU A 49 -9.00 -7.97 -22.13
N THR A 50 -8.00 -8.14 -22.99
CA THR A 50 -6.84 -8.98 -22.69
C THR A 50 -6.02 -8.37 -21.56
N ALA A 51 -5.81 -7.05 -21.56
CA ALA A 51 -5.15 -6.33 -20.46
C ALA A 51 -5.96 -6.39 -19.15
N ALA A 52 -7.29 -6.38 -19.22
CA ALA A 52 -8.19 -6.47 -18.08
C ALA A 52 -8.24 -7.88 -17.47
N ALA A 53 -8.09 -8.93 -18.29
CA ALA A 53 -8.18 -10.33 -17.88
C ALA A 53 -7.07 -10.76 -16.89
N PHE A 54 -5.94 -10.06 -16.87
CA PHE A 54 -4.79 -10.42 -16.05
C PHE A 54 -4.36 -9.28 -15.10
N PRO A 55 -5.18 -8.92 -14.11
CA PRO A 55 -4.83 -7.90 -13.13
C PRO A 55 -3.57 -8.24 -12.34
N VAL A 56 -2.84 -7.20 -11.92
CA VAL A 56 -1.77 -7.31 -10.92
C VAL A 56 -2.33 -6.87 -9.57
N ARG A 57 -2.20 -7.73 -8.56
CA ARG A 57 -2.59 -7.39 -7.19
C ARG A 57 -1.41 -6.74 -6.49
N LEU A 58 -1.60 -5.50 -6.06
CA LEU A 58 -0.64 -4.77 -5.25
C LEU A 58 -1.06 -4.87 -3.77
N GLU A 59 -0.17 -4.41 -2.89
CA GLU A 59 -0.46 -4.30 -1.46
C GLU A 59 -1.63 -3.35 -1.17
N GLY A 60 -2.26 -3.51 0.00
CA GLY A 60 -3.46 -2.74 0.37
C GLY A 60 -4.72 -3.10 -0.41
N GLY A 61 -4.72 -4.22 -1.16
CA GLY A 61 -5.87 -4.65 -1.96
C GLY A 61 -6.09 -3.85 -3.24
N VAL A 62 -5.13 -3.00 -3.62
CA VAL A 62 -5.15 -2.24 -4.86
C VAL A 62 -4.93 -3.20 -6.03
N ILE A 63 -5.78 -3.10 -7.05
CA ILE A 63 -5.63 -3.88 -8.26
C ILE A 63 -5.24 -2.95 -9.40
N MET A 64 -4.12 -3.27 -10.03
CA MET A 64 -3.58 -2.54 -11.16
C MET A 64 -3.85 -3.31 -12.45
N HIS A 65 -4.28 -2.58 -13.47
CA HIS A 65 -4.49 -3.11 -14.82
C HIS A 65 -3.59 -2.36 -15.80
N THR A 66 -3.12 -3.04 -16.85
CA THR A 66 -2.42 -2.40 -17.98
C THR A 66 -3.39 -1.78 -19.00
N THR A 67 -4.69 -1.78 -18.69
CA THR A 67 -5.77 -1.25 -19.54
C THR A 67 -5.61 0.24 -19.84
N THR A 68 -4.97 1.00 -18.95
CA THR A 68 -4.67 2.44 -19.15
C THR A 68 -4.04 2.72 -20.51
N ALA A 69 -3.05 1.93 -20.93
CA ALA A 69 -2.40 2.13 -22.23
C ALA A 69 -3.38 1.98 -23.40
N SER A 70 -4.20 0.92 -23.38
CA SER A 70 -5.17 0.66 -24.45
C SER A 70 -6.35 1.65 -24.49
N ILE A 71 -6.78 2.16 -23.33
CA ILE A 71 -7.83 3.19 -23.27
C ILE A 71 -7.27 4.53 -23.74
N VAL A 72 -6.06 4.89 -23.32
CA VAL A 72 -5.36 6.08 -23.82
C VAL A 72 -5.12 5.97 -25.33
N ALA A 73 -4.74 4.79 -25.84
CA ALA A 73 -4.62 4.55 -27.28
C ALA A 73 -5.95 4.81 -28.00
N ALA A 74 -7.05 4.26 -27.50
CA ALA A 74 -8.39 4.50 -28.04
C ALA A 74 -8.81 5.98 -27.97
N THR A 75 -8.31 6.77 -27.03
CA THR A 75 -8.56 8.23 -26.95
C THR A 75 -7.77 9.02 -28.00
N PHE A 76 -6.55 8.59 -28.34
CA PHE A 76 -5.70 9.25 -29.34
C PHE A 76 -5.95 8.79 -30.77
N ASP A 77 -6.61 7.64 -30.96
CA ASP A 77 -6.94 7.08 -32.27
C ASP A 77 -7.86 8.02 -33.06
N SER A 78 -7.37 8.46 -34.22
CA SER A 78 -8.08 9.40 -35.09
C SER A 78 -9.15 8.76 -35.97
N SER A 79 -9.15 7.42 -36.10
CA SER A 79 -10.11 6.62 -36.86
C SER A 79 -11.38 6.31 -36.06
N LEU A 80 -11.36 6.52 -34.74
CA LEU A 80 -12.53 6.39 -33.88
C LEU A 80 -13.29 7.72 -33.71
N PRO A 81 -14.63 7.70 -33.77
CA PRO A 81 -15.42 8.88 -33.44
C PRO A 81 -15.27 9.18 -31.94
N GLN A 82 -14.64 10.30 -31.60
CA GLN A 82 -14.45 10.71 -30.21
C GLN A 82 -15.59 11.62 -29.72
N PRO A 83 -15.97 11.57 -28.43
CA PRO A 83 -15.50 10.68 -27.36
C PRO A 83 -16.13 9.28 -27.35
N PHE A 84 -16.99 8.95 -28.32
CA PHE A 84 -17.73 7.68 -28.37
C PHE A 84 -16.79 6.47 -28.27
N GLY A 85 -15.75 6.42 -29.10
CA GLY A 85 -14.79 5.32 -29.16
C GLY A 85 -14.11 5.06 -27.81
N ALA A 86 -13.48 6.10 -27.23
CA ALA A 86 -12.81 5.99 -25.93
C ALA A 86 -13.76 5.52 -24.81
N CYS A 87 -14.98 6.08 -24.73
CA CYS A 87 -15.94 5.72 -23.69
C CYS A 87 -16.43 4.28 -23.81
N TRP A 88 -16.73 3.82 -25.02
CA TRP A 88 -17.24 2.46 -25.25
C TRP A 88 -16.14 1.39 -25.14
N VAL A 89 -14.92 1.69 -25.59
CA VAL A 89 -13.74 0.83 -25.32
C VAL A 89 -13.49 0.75 -23.81
N ALA A 90 -13.58 1.87 -23.08
CA ALA A 90 -13.45 1.85 -21.62
C ALA A 90 -14.56 1.03 -20.94
N LEU A 91 -15.81 1.12 -21.41
CA LEU A 91 -16.94 0.37 -20.84
C LEU A 91 -16.82 -1.14 -21.05
N ILE A 92 -16.64 -1.57 -22.31
CA ILE A 92 -16.63 -2.99 -22.70
C ILE A 92 -15.27 -3.60 -22.44
N GLY A 93 -14.21 -2.90 -22.84
CA GLY A 93 -12.83 -3.37 -22.81
C GLY A 93 -12.34 -3.69 -21.40
N THR A 94 -12.90 -3.03 -20.39
CA THR A 94 -12.46 -3.25 -19.01
C THR A 94 -13.23 -4.35 -18.28
N LEU A 95 -14.16 -5.07 -18.93
CA LEU A 95 -14.86 -6.21 -18.34
C LEU A 95 -13.89 -7.32 -17.93
N GLU A 96 -14.15 -7.95 -16.78
CA GLU A 96 -13.26 -8.94 -16.20
C GLU A 96 -13.93 -10.29 -16.00
N LEU A 97 -13.14 -11.37 -16.03
CA LEU A 97 -13.67 -12.72 -15.81
C LEU A 97 -14.43 -12.86 -14.47
N ARG A 98 -13.98 -12.14 -13.44
CA ARG A 98 -14.62 -12.11 -12.12
C ARG A 98 -15.97 -11.39 -12.10
N ASP A 99 -16.18 -10.44 -13.00
CA ASP A 99 -17.48 -9.79 -13.19
C ASP A 99 -18.48 -10.82 -13.74
N ILE A 100 -18.04 -11.65 -14.69
CA ILE A 100 -18.85 -12.72 -15.30
C ILE A 100 -19.12 -13.84 -14.30
N ARG A 101 -18.10 -14.24 -13.52
CA ARG A 101 -18.21 -15.26 -12.45
C ARG A 101 -18.98 -14.79 -11.22
N ARG A 102 -19.40 -13.52 -11.17
CA ARG A 102 -20.14 -12.91 -10.05
C ARG A 102 -19.38 -12.97 -8.72
N GLU A 103 -18.05 -12.88 -8.78
CA GLU A 103 -17.21 -12.77 -7.58
C GLU A 103 -17.30 -11.37 -6.96
N LEU A 104 -17.70 -10.36 -7.75
CA LEU A 104 -17.98 -9.00 -7.31
C LEU A 104 -19.50 -8.75 -7.25
N PRO A 105 -19.97 -7.93 -6.29
CA PRO A 105 -21.35 -7.49 -6.31
C PRO A 105 -21.62 -6.66 -7.56
N TRP A 106 -22.82 -6.80 -8.13
CA TRP A 106 -23.20 -6.14 -9.39
C TRP A 106 -22.95 -4.61 -9.39
N TYR A 107 -23.16 -3.96 -8.24
CA TYR A 107 -22.95 -2.51 -8.10
C TYR A 107 -21.46 -2.14 -8.13
N GLY A 108 -20.57 -3.02 -7.66
CA GLY A 108 -19.13 -2.83 -7.72
C GLY A 108 -18.62 -2.96 -9.16
N THR A 109 -19.14 -3.93 -9.91
CA THR A 109 -18.86 -4.06 -11.35
C THR A 109 -19.28 -2.79 -12.10
N LEU A 110 -20.54 -2.35 -11.94
CA LEU A 110 -21.00 -1.13 -12.62
C LEU A 110 -20.21 0.12 -12.20
N TYR A 111 -19.93 0.27 -10.91
CA TYR A 111 -19.12 1.37 -10.41
C TYR A 111 -17.74 1.43 -11.10
N ASN A 112 -17.04 0.30 -11.19
CA ASN A 112 -15.73 0.23 -11.84
C ASN A 112 -15.83 0.59 -13.33
N ARG A 113 -16.80 0.01 -14.05
CA ARG A 113 -16.97 0.29 -15.49
C ARG A 113 -17.27 1.76 -15.76
N PHE A 114 -18.18 2.36 -15.01
CA PHE A 114 -18.51 3.77 -15.17
C PHE A 114 -17.39 4.70 -14.67
N SER A 115 -16.57 4.26 -13.73
CA SER A 115 -15.36 5.02 -13.36
C SER A 115 -14.39 5.11 -14.54
N TYR A 116 -14.12 3.99 -15.24
CA TYR A 116 -13.31 4.00 -16.46
C TYR A 116 -13.91 4.86 -17.57
N VAL A 117 -15.23 4.85 -17.76
CA VAL A 117 -15.92 5.72 -18.72
C VAL A 117 -15.71 7.20 -18.39
N LEU A 118 -15.91 7.59 -17.12
CA LEU A 118 -15.72 8.98 -16.70
C LEU A 118 -14.26 9.42 -16.83
N SER A 119 -13.31 8.55 -16.51
CA SER A 119 -11.88 8.81 -16.70
C SER A 119 -11.51 8.96 -18.18
N ALA A 120 -12.03 8.11 -19.06
CA ALA A 120 -11.80 8.19 -20.50
C ALA A 120 -12.41 9.46 -21.11
N PHE A 121 -13.64 9.80 -20.71
CA PHE A 121 -14.31 11.02 -21.13
C PHE A 121 -13.56 12.29 -20.67
N ALA A 122 -13.11 12.31 -19.41
CA ALA A 122 -12.30 13.42 -18.89
C ALA A 122 -10.96 13.55 -19.62
N ALA A 123 -10.30 12.44 -19.93
CA ALA A 123 -9.09 12.42 -20.74
C ALA A 123 -9.32 12.99 -22.15
N TRP A 124 -10.43 12.65 -22.79
CA TRP A 124 -10.78 13.24 -24.08
C TRP A 124 -11.03 14.75 -23.98
N LEU A 125 -11.73 15.23 -22.94
CA LEU A 125 -11.90 16.67 -22.71
C LEU A 125 -10.55 17.38 -22.57
N ALA A 126 -9.60 16.76 -21.85
CA ALA A 126 -8.25 17.28 -21.73
C ALA A 126 -7.51 17.31 -23.08
N LEU A 127 -7.68 16.27 -23.90
CA LEU A 127 -7.10 16.24 -25.25
C LEU A 127 -7.64 17.39 -26.11
N GLU A 128 -8.96 17.58 -26.14
CA GLU A 128 -9.60 18.64 -26.93
C GLU A 128 -9.16 20.03 -26.46
N ALA A 129 -9.11 20.26 -25.14
CA ALA A 129 -8.61 21.52 -24.58
C ALA A 129 -7.15 21.81 -24.95
N THR A 130 -6.31 20.77 -25.08
CA THR A 130 -4.92 20.93 -25.53
C THR A 130 -4.78 21.06 -27.05
N ARG A 131 -5.76 20.60 -27.82
CA ARG A 131 -5.75 20.63 -29.28
C ARG A 131 -5.86 22.06 -29.82
N ASP A 132 -6.71 22.86 -29.19
CA ASP A 132 -6.92 24.26 -29.55
C ASP A 132 -5.77 25.16 -29.06
N ALA A 133 -5.14 24.80 -27.95
CA ALA A 133 -4.14 25.64 -27.28
C ALA A 133 -2.72 25.50 -27.83
N ILE A 134 -2.39 24.40 -28.51
CA ILE A 134 -0.99 24.05 -28.80
C ILE A 134 -0.87 23.47 -30.21
N GLY A 135 -0.49 24.31 -31.18
CA GLY A 135 -0.25 23.89 -32.56
C GLY A 135 0.76 22.74 -32.67
N GLY A 136 0.77 22.02 -33.81
CA GLY A 136 1.39 20.69 -34.04
C GLY A 136 2.91 20.50 -33.82
N SER A 137 3.52 21.26 -32.93
CA SER A 137 4.89 21.09 -32.45
C SER A 137 5.08 19.79 -31.64
N PRO A 138 6.32 19.25 -31.56
CA PRO A 138 6.63 18.14 -30.68
C PRO A 138 6.33 18.43 -29.20
N PHE A 139 6.53 19.67 -28.76
CA PHE A 139 6.23 20.10 -27.39
C PHE A 139 4.73 20.03 -27.10
N ALA A 140 3.89 20.45 -28.04
CA ALA A 140 2.43 20.32 -27.95
C ALA A 140 1.98 18.88 -27.76
N SER A 141 2.58 17.97 -28.51
CA SER A 141 2.28 16.53 -28.39
C SER A 141 2.65 16.01 -26.99
N ALA A 142 3.80 16.42 -26.44
CA ALA A 142 4.19 16.05 -25.09
C ALA A 142 3.21 16.58 -24.03
N VAL A 143 2.76 17.84 -24.15
CA VAL A 143 1.78 18.43 -23.23
C VAL A 143 0.43 17.70 -23.32
N ALA A 144 -0.04 17.37 -24.52
CA ALA A 144 -1.27 16.60 -24.71
C ALA A 144 -1.19 15.20 -24.08
N ILE A 145 -0.10 14.46 -24.32
CA ILE A 145 0.14 13.13 -23.73
C ILE A 145 0.09 13.20 -22.20
N ILE A 146 0.80 14.15 -21.61
CA ILE A 146 0.84 14.34 -20.15
C ILE A 146 -0.55 14.74 -19.62
N SER A 147 -1.24 15.67 -20.28
CA SER A 147 -2.56 16.15 -19.85
C SER A 147 -3.62 15.06 -19.89
N VAL A 148 -3.64 14.25 -20.96
CA VAL A 148 -4.53 13.08 -21.09
C VAL A 148 -4.24 12.05 -20.01
N GLY A 149 -2.97 11.69 -19.83
CA GLY A 149 -2.55 10.70 -18.83
C GLY A 149 -2.87 11.13 -17.40
N LEU A 150 -2.55 12.37 -17.05
CA LEU A 150 -2.85 12.94 -15.73
C LEU A 150 -4.35 13.00 -15.48
N THR A 151 -5.13 13.48 -16.45
CA THR A 151 -6.58 13.60 -16.28
C THR A 151 -7.24 12.23 -16.12
N PHE A 152 -6.89 11.27 -16.98
CA PHE A 152 -7.36 9.89 -16.84
C PHE A 152 -7.00 9.31 -15.47
N GLY A 153 -5.71 9.39 -15.11
CA GLY A 153 -5.16 8.83 -13.88
C GLY A 153 -5.77 9.44 -12.63
N VAL A 154 -5.87 10.77 -12.57
CA VAL A 154 -6.42 11.51 -11.41
C VAL A 154 -7.90 11.21 -11.24
N VAL A 155 -8.72 11.25 -12.31
CA VAL A 155 -10.15 10.94 -12.20
C VAL A 155 -10.35 9.49 -11.76
N ASN A 156 -9.61 8.54 -12.35
CA ASN A 156 -9.72 7.13 -11.97
C ASN A 156 -9.29 6.89 -10.52
N LEU A 157 -8.18 7.52 -10.11
CA LEU A 157 -7.65 7.42 -8.75
C LEU A 157 -8.58 8.06 -7.72
N LEU A 158 -9.12 9.25 -7.98
CA LEU A 158 -10.08 9.92 -7.09
C LEU A 158 -11.31 9.04 -6.82
N LEU A 159 -11.87 8.43 -7.86
CA LEU A 159 -13.02 7.53 -7.73
C LEU A 159 -12.65 6.29 -6.90
N ALA A 160 -11.55 5.61 -7.24
CA ALA A 160 -11.07 4.44 -6.51
C ALA A 160 -10.79 4.73 -5.02
N VAL A 161 -10.08 5.83 -4.74
CA VAL A 161 -9.75 6.30 -3.39
C VAL A 161 -11.01 6.65 -2.61
N SER A 162 -12.02 7.24 -3.25
CA SER A 162 -13.28 7.61 -2.59
C SER A 162 -14.04 6.38 -2.10
N VAL A 163 -14.20 5.34 -2.93
CA VAL A 163 -14.86 4.10 -2.51
C VAL A 163 -14.04 3.35 -1.46
N ALA A 164 -12.71 3.28 -1.64
CA ALA A 164 -11.84 2.64 -0.67
C ALA A 164 -11.95 3.32 0.69
N SER A 165 -11.82 4.66 0.75
CA SER A 165 -11.93 5.45 1.99
C SER A 165 -13.23 5.21 2.75
N ILE A 166 -14.37 5.17 2.05
CA ILE A 166 -15.67 4.92 2.68
C ILE A 166 -15.74 3.48 3.22
N ARG A 167 -15.26 2.50 2.43
CA ARG A 167 -15.33 1.08 2.80
C ARG A 167 -14.44 0.72 3.98
N THR A 168 -13.26 1.33 4.08
CA THR A 168 -12.27 1.00 5.11
C THR A 168 -12.30 1.96 6.29
N HIS A 169 -13.15 3.00 6.25
CA HIS A 169 -13.18 4.11 7.20
C HIS A 169 -11.81 4.81 7.40
N THR A 170 -10.88 4.63 6.45
CA THR A 170 -9.58 5.30 6.48
C THR A 170 -9.69 6.68 5.82
N PRO A 171 -9.07 7.74 6.38
CA PRO A 171 -9.11 9.07 5.78
C PRO A 171 -8.65 9.08 4.32
N MET A 172 -9.36 9.82 3.47
CA MET A 172 -9.10 9.89 2.02
C MET A 172 -7.65 10.27 1.69
N ALA A 173 -7.08 11.22 2.44
CA ALA A 173 -5.69 11.65 2.28
C ALA A 173 -4.68 10.49 2.44
N ARG A 174 -4.96 9.55 3.34
CA ARG A 174 -4.11 8.36 3.57
C ARG A 174 -4.21 7.39 2.41
N VAL A 175 -5.44 7.03 2.03
CA VAL A 175 -5.68 6.12 0.90
C VAL A 175 -5.06 6.69 -0.38
N TRP A 176 -5.16 8.02 -0.57
CA TRP A 176 -4.52 8.74 -1.66
C TRP A 176 -2.99 8.61 -1.64
N ALA A 177 -2.35 8.91 -0.50
CA ALA A 177 -0.89 8.87 -0.37
C ALA A 177 -0.30 7.49 -0.69
N VAL A 178 -0.95 6.42 -0.22
CA VAL A 178 -0.55 5.04 -0.54
C VAL A 178 -0.82 4.70 -2.00
N SER A 179 -1.99 5.08 -2.52
CA SER A 179 -2.40 4.72 -3.88
C SER A 179 -1.60 5.45 -4.95
N ILE A 180 -1.24 6.72 -4.74
CA ILE A 180 -0.50 7.51 -5.74
C ILE A 180 0.90 6.95 -5.99
N GLY A 181 1.58 6.49 -4.93
CA GLY A 181 2.90 5.83 -5.06
C GLY A 181 2.86 4.57 -5.93
N ASN A 182 1.75 3.82 -5.85
CA ASN A 182 1.54 2.60 -6.63
C ASN A 182 1.08 2.87 -8.08
N VAL A 183 0.32 3.94 -8.32
CA VAL A 183 -0.27 4.25 -9.63
C VAL A 183 0.67 5.07 -10.51
N LEU A 184 1.45 5.99 -9.93
CA LEU A 184 2.29 6.92 -10.67
C LEU A 184 3.32 6.25 -11.60
N PRO A 185 4.07 5.20 -11.17
CA PRO A 185 4.97 4.47 -12.09
C PRO A 185 4.23 3.86 -13.28
N GLY A 186 3.00 3.39 -13.04
CA GLY A 186 2.09 2.89 -14.06
C GLY A 186 1.74 3.94 -15.10
N LEU A 187 1.35 5.14 -14.68
CA LEU A 187 0.99 6.22 -15.58
C LEU A 187 2.18 6.65 -16.44
N ILE A 188 3.37 6.79 -15.84
CA ILE A 188 4.60 7.17 -16.55
C ILE A 188 4.95 6.14 -17.63
N ALA A 189 4.77 4.85 -17.35
CA ALA A 189 5.07 3.79 -18.31
C ALA A 189 3.97 3.62 -19.38
N LEU A 190 2.70 3.63 -18.99
CA LEU A 190 1.59 3.18 -19.83
C LEU A 190 0.98 4.30 -20.70
N VAL A 191 1.02 5.57 -20.26
CA VAL A 191 0.41 6.68 -21.02
C VAL A 191 1.19 6.95 -22.32
N PRO A 192 2.53 7.12 -22.31
CA PRO A 192 3.28 7.32 -23.55
C PRO A 192 3.17 6.10 -24.48
N LEU A 193 3.13 4.90 -23.90
CA LEU A 193 2.92 3.66 -24.65
C LEU A 193 1.56 3.65 -25.36
N GLY A 194 0.49 4.07 -24.68
CA GLY A 194 -0.84 4.19 -25.27
C GLY A 194 -0.90 5.19 -26.42
N TRP A 195 -0.27 6.37 -26.26
CA TRP A 195 -0.14 7.31 -27.37
C TRP A 195 0.63 6.70 -28.55
N LEU A 196 1.78 6.05 -28.29
CA LEU A 196 2.58 5.42 -29.34
C LEU A 196 1.82 4.30 -30.07
N MET A 197 1.02 3.51 -29.33
CA MET A 197 0.13 2.50 -29.89
C MET A 197 -0.85 3.11 -30.90
N ALA A 198 -1.50 4.24 -30.56
CA ALA A 198 -2.40 4.94 -31.46
C ALA A 198 -1.68 5.45 -32.72
N GLN A 199 -0.51 6.08 -32.56
CA GLN A 199 0.28 6.59 -33.69
C GLN A 199 0.72 5.49 -34.65
N VAL A 200 1.05 4.30 -34.14
CA VAL A 200 1.41 3.15 -34.98
C VAL A 200 0.19 2.57 -35.66
N ALA A 201 -0.95 2.47 -34.97
CA ALA A 201 -2.21 2.04 -35.56
C ALA A 201 -2.61 2.93 -36.75
N ASP A 202 -2.52 4.25 -36.60
CA ASP A 202 -2.88 5.21 -37.66
C ASP A 202 -1.90 5.21 -38.85
N ARG A 203 -0.60 4.97 -38.62
CA ARG A 203 0.44 5.06 -39.66
C ARG A 203 0.77 3.76 -40.37
N VAL A 204 0.73 2.64 -39.65
CA VAL A 204 1.10 1.30 -40.15
C VAL A 204 -0.14 0.44 -40.38
N GLY A 205 -1.22 0.73 -39.64
CA GLY A 205 -2.46 -0.03 -39.63
C GLY A 205 -2.72 -0.63 -38.25
N ILE A 206 -4.01 -0.77 -37.93
CA ILE A 206 -4.51 -1.22 -36.62
C ILE A 206 -3.92 -2.56 -36.17
N TRP A 207 -3.65 -3.49 -37.09
CA TRP A 207 -3.03 -4.79 -36.78
C TRP A 207 -1.69 -4.66 -36.05
N ALA A 208 -0.92 -3.59 -36.31
CA ALA A 208 0.37 -3.35 -35.67
C ALA A 208 0.22 -3.03 -34.18
N ALA A 209 -0.96 -2.59 -33.72
CA ALA A 209 -1.26 -2.44 -32.30
C ALA A 209 -1.17 -3.76 -31.52
N LEU A 210 -1.36 -4.92 -32.19
CA LEU A 210 -1.18 -6.24 -31.55
C LEU A 210 0.27 -6.50 -31.15
N LEU A 211 1.26 -5.91 -31.84
CA LEU A 211 2.67 -6.04 -31.47
C LEU A 211 2.95 -5.42 -30.10
N PHE A 212 2.13 -4.45 -29.68
CA PHE A 212 2.22 -3.84 -28.36
C PHE A 212 1.67 -4.71 -27.23
N MET A 213 1.07 -5.86 -27.54
CA MET A 213 0.77 -6.85 -26.49
C MET A 213 2.03 -7.33 -25.78
N ALA A 214 3.16 -7.45 -26.48
CA ALA A 214 4.44 -7.83 -25.87
C ALA A 214 4.90 -6.83 -24.77
N PRO A 215 5.05 -5.51 -25.04
CA PRO A 215 5.40 -4.54 -24.01
C PRO A 215 4.33 -4.39 -22.92
N LEU A 216 3.03 -4.57 -23.23
CA LEU A 216 1.97 -4.58 -22.20
C LEU A 216 2.08 -5.78 -21.25
N LEU A 217 2.36 -6.97 -21.78
CA LEU A 217 2.61 -8.17 -20.98
C LEU A 217 3.91 -8.06 -20.19
N LEU A 218 4.95 -7.44 -20.76
CA LEU A 218 6.19 -7.17 -20.05
C LEU A 218 5.99 -6.17 -18.92
N ALA A 219 5.25 -5.07 -19.14
CA ALA A 219 4.90 -4.12 -18.08
C ALA A 219 4.14 -4.82 -16.95
N ARG A 220 3.15 -5.65 -17.30
CA ARG A 220 2.43 -6.49 -16.34
C ARG A 220 3.36 -7.42 -15.57
N TYR A 221 4.26 -8.11 -16.25
CA TYR A 221 5.24 -9.01 -15.63
C TYR A 221 6.13 -8.27 -14.64
N SER A 222 6.63 -7.09 -15.02
CA SER A 222 7.42 -6.22 -14.15
C SER A 222 6.66 -5.79 -12.90
N PHE A 223 5.41 -5.35 -13.04
CA PHE A 223 4.56 -5.00 -11.88
C PHE A 223 4.28 -6.21 -10.98
N THR A 224 4.06 -7.39 -11.57
CA THR A 224 3.85 -8.64 -10.83
C THR A 224 5.10 -8.99 -10.03
N LYS A 225 6.29 -8.97 -10.66
CA LYS A 225 7.55 -9.26 -9.99
C LYS A 225 7.88 -8.26 -8.89
N TYR A 226 7.56 -6.98 -9.10
CA TYR A 226 7.68 -5.96 -8.07
C TYR A 226 6.82 -6.29 -6.85
N ALA A 227 5.53 -6.59 -7.06
CA ALA A 227 4.61 -6.94 -5.99
C ALA A 227 5.01 -8.24 -5.25
N GLU A 228 5.41 -9.28 -5.99
CA GLU A 228 5.90 -10.54 -5.43
C GLU A 228 7.16 -10.31 -4.57
N THR A 229 8.12 -9.53 -5.05
CA THR A 229 9.36 -9.22 -4.32
C THR A 229 9.06 -8.49 -3.02
N ARG A 230 8.14 -7.52 -3.04
CA ARG A 230 7.73 -6.77 -1.84
C ARG A 230 7.00 -7.67 -0.84
N SER A 231 6.09 -8.54 -1.31
CA SER A 231 5.42 -9.52 -0.46
C SER A 231 6.40 -10.52 0.16
N LEU A 232 7.39 -11.01 -0.59
CA LEU A 232 8.43 -11.92 -0.08
C LEU A 232 9.30 -11.23 0.97
N PHE A 233 9.64 -9.96 0.75
CA PHE A 233 10.40 -9.16 1.71
C PHE A 233 9.66 -9.05 3.05
N PHE A 234 8.42 -8.57 3.06
CA PHE A 234 7.65 -8.45 4.30
C PHE A 234 7.34 -9.81 4.95
N GLY A 235 7.07 -10.84 4.14
CA GLY A 235 6.90 -12.21 4.63
C GLY A 235 8.16 -12.73 5.36
N THR A 236 9.34 -12.43 4.83
CA THR A 236 10.62 -12.79 5.45
C THR A 236 10.86 -12.01 6.74
N VAL A 237 10.63 -10.70 6.73
CA VAL A 237 10.74 -9.85 7.93
C VAL A 237 9.78 -10.33 9.04
N SER A 238 8.54 -10.65 8.67
CA SER A 238 7.55 -11.20 9.61
C SER A 238 7.99 -12.55 10.18
N ALA A 239 8.57 -13.43 9.36
CA ALA A 239 9.10 -14.70 9.83
C ALA A 239 10.29 -14.53 10.79
N LEU A 240 11.19 -13.57 10.54
CA LEU A 240 12.28 -13.23 11.45
C LEU A 240 11.75 -12.71 12.79
N SER A 241 10.75 -11.82 12.76
CA SER A 241 10.07 -11.33 13.97
C SER A 241 9.49 -12.48 14.80
N GLN A 242 8.76 -13.38 14.16
CA GLN A 242 8.18 -14.55 14.83
C GLN A 242 9.24 -15.52 15.38
N ALA A 243 10.40 -15.65 14.72
CA ALA A 243 11.50 -16.46 15.22
C ALA A 243 12.11 -15.87 16.51
N ILE A 244 12.22 -14.54 16.62
CA ILE A 244 12.65 -13.88 17.86
C ILE A 244 11.63 -14.10 18.97
N ASP A 245 10.34 -13.87 18.71
CA ASP A 245 9.26 -14.07 19.69
C ASP A 245 9.27 -15.50 20.23
N ALA A 246 9.56 -16.49 19.38
CA ALA A 246 9.68 -17.90 19.77
C ALA A 246 10.91 -18.17 20.65
N LYS A 247 12.02 -17.45 20.46
CA LYS A 247 13.24 -17.57 21.29
C LYS A 247 13.08 -16.87 22.64
N ASP A 248 12.53 -15.66 22.65
CA ASP A 248 12.39 -14.83 23.86
C ASP A 248 11.31 -15.39 24.81
N GLY A 249 10.36 -16.19 24.33
CA GLY A 249 9.41 -16.95 25.16
C GLY A 249 8.37 -16.11 25.93
N PHE A 250 8.57 -14.79 26.03
CA PHE A 250 7.78 -13.89 26.89
C PHE A 250 6.80 -12.97 26.16
N THR A 251 6.81 -12.91 24.81
CA THR A 251 6.29 -11.74 24.07
C THR A 251 5.63 -12.06 22.71
N ARG A 252 4.64 -12.96 22.65
CA ARG A 252 3.88 -13.18 21.39
C ARG A 252 3.18 -11.88 20.93
N GLY A 253 3.50 -11.39 19.74
CA GLY A 253 2.84 -10.21 19.18
C GLY A 253 3.33 -8.87 19.72
N HIS A 254 4.37 -8.85 20.56
CA HIS A 254 4.91 -7.63 21.14
C HIS A 254 5.51 -6.72 20.06
N ALA A 255 6.46 -7.25 19.27
CA ALA A 255 7.15 -6.48 18.26
C ALA A 255 6.18 -5.88 17.22
N ASP A 256 5.13 -6.64 16.87
CA ASP A 256 4.06 -6.17 16.02
C ASP A 256 3.24 -5.02 16.64
N ARG A 257 2.89 -5.10 17.94
CA ARG A 257 2.22 -3.99 18.64
C ARG A 257 3.12 -2.75 18.76
N VAL A 258 4.41 -2.93 19.07
CA VAL A 258 5.40 -1.84 19.10
C VAL A 258 5.52 -1.18 17.74
N SER A 259 5.63 -1.96 16.66
CA SER A 259 5.63 -1.49 15.28
C SER A 259 4.41 -0.61 14.97
N ARG A 260 3.21 -1.09 15.32
CA ARG A 260 1.94 -0.35 15.13
C ARG A 260 1.89 0.96 15.90
N ILE A 261 2.29 0.95 17.18
CA ILE A 261 2.31 2.14 18.03
C ILE A 261 3.32 3.15 17.48
N ALA A 262 4.53 2.71 17.11
CA ALA A 262 5.59 3.54 16.56
C ALA A 262 5.15 4.21 15.24
N GLY A 263 4.52 3.44 14.34
CA GLY A 263 3.96 3.96 13.09
C GLY A 263 2.85 4.98 13.30
N ALA A 264 1.98 4.76 14.28
CA ALA A 264 0.91 5.70 14.62
C ALA A 264 1.45 7.03 15.20
N ILE A 265 2.48 6.95 16.05
CA ILE A 265 3.19 8.14 16.56
C ILE A 265 3.86 8.90 15.41
N ALA A 266 4.61 8.19 14.55
CA ALA A 266 5.27 8.78 13.38
C ALA A 266 4.29 9.51 12.45
N ARG A 267 3.09 8.94 12.23
CA ARG A 267 2.02 9.57 11.47
C ARG A 267 1.45 10.81 12.15
N GLN A 268 1.23 10.78 13.46
CA GLN A 268 0.79 11.95 14.22
C GLN A 268 1.84 13.08 14.20
N MET A 269 3.11 12.74 14.00
CA MET A 269 4.22 13.69 13.80
C MET A 269 4.36 14.17 12.34
N SER A 270 3.47 13.76 11.43
CA SER A 270 3.47 14.13 10.01
C SER A 270 4.77 13.76 9.27
N LEU A 271 5.38 12.63 9.63
CA LEU A 271 6.54 12.10 8.91
C LEU A 271 6.11 11.55 7.53
N SER A 272 7.07 11.42 6.61
CA SER A 272 6.78 10.85 5.28
C SER A 272 6.51 9.35 5.36
N GLU A 273 5.67 8.83 4.46
CA GLU A 273 5.31 7.40 4.42
C GLU A 273 6.54 6.48 4.35
N ARG A 274 7.59 6.90 3.63
CA ARG A 274 8.85 6.17 3.59
C ARG A 274 9.52 6.05 4.97
N VAL A 275 9.50 7.12 5.76
CA VAL A 275 10.09 7.13 7.10
C VAL A 275 9.20 6.35 8.08
N ILE A 276 7.88 6.45 7.94
CA ILE A 276 6.92 5.67 8.72
C ILE A 276 7.14 4.17 8.48
N GLU A 277 7.23 3.70 7.23
CA GLU A 277 7.53 2.30 6.89
C GLU A 277 8.84 1.82 7.53
N GLN A 278 9.89 2.66 7.51
CA GLN A 278 11.15 2.34 8.17
C GLN A 278 11.01 2.25 9.70
N ILE A 279 10.24 3.13 10.33
CA ILE A 279 10.00 3.08 11.78
C ILE A 279 9.16 1.86 12.16
N GLU A 280 8.13 1.51 11.37
CA GLU A 280 7.32 0.31 11.58
C GLU A 280 8.19 -0.96 11.44
N LEU A 281 9.02 -1.05 10.39
CA LEU A 281 9.95 -2.17 10.20
C LEU A 281 11.00 -2.26 11.33
N ALA A 282 11.54 -1.11 11.76
CA ALA A 282 12.51 -1.07 12.85
C ALA A 282 11.86 -1.44 14.19
N GLY A 283 10.64 -1.01 14.47
CA GLY A 283 9.89 -1.43 15.65
C GLY A 283 9.59 -2.93 15.66
N LEU A 284 9.38 -3.52 14.49
CA LEU A 284 9.16 -4.96 14.35
C LEU A 284 10.42 -5.80 14.57
N LEU A 285 11.59 -5.22 14.29
CA LEU A 285 12.90 -5.89 14.36
C LEU A 285 13.81 -5.34 15.47
N HIS A 286 13.33 -4.45 16.35
CA HIS A 286 14.18 -3.76 17.33
C HIS A 286 14.94 -4.74 18.23
N ASP A 287 14.30 -5.87 18.53
CA ASP A 287 14.83 -6.94 19.37
C ASP A 287 15.50 -8.11 18.61
N ILE A 288 15.74 -7.99 17.29
CA ILE A 288 16.35 -9.08 16.48
C ILE A 288 17.70 -9.55 17.02
N GLY A 289 18.45 -8.67 17.67
CA GLY A 289 19.73 -9.03 18.26
C GLY A 289 19.63 -9.93 19.50
N LYS A 290 18.46 -10.14 20.10
CA LYS A 290 18.27 -11.14 21.17
C LYS A 290 18.63 -12.55 20.71
N ILE A 291 18.64 -12.82 19.40
CA ILE A 291 19.18 -14.07 18.83
C ILE A 291 20.65 -14.28 19.19
N GLY A 292 21.45 -13.21 19.29
CA GLY A 292 22.87 -13.26 19.68
C GLY A 292 23.13 -13.35 21.18
N VAL A 293 22.10 -13.24 22.03
CA VAL A 293 22.23 -13.34 23.49
C VAL A 293 22.12 -14.81 23.93
N GLU A 294 22.99 -15.25 24.84
CA GLU A 294 22.99 -16.61 25.39
C GLU A 294 21.67 -16.95 26.09
N ASP A 295 21.15 -18.16 25.87
CA ASP A 295 19.85 -18.59 26.43
C ASP A 295 19.81 -18.54 27.95
N ARG A 296 20.94 -18.83 28.64
CA ARG A 296 21.03 -18.74 30.11
C ARG A 296 20.79 -17.33 30.64
N VAL A 297 21.10 -16.30 29.85
CA VAL A 297 20.90 -14.89 30.19
C VAL A 297 19.50 -14.46 29.76
N LEU A 298 19.11 -14.79 28.53
CA LEU A 298 17.80 -14.43 27.96
C LEU A 298 16.63 -15.02 28.75
N MET A 299 16.71 -16.29 29.14
CA MET A 299 15.63 -17.02 29.82
C MET A 299 15.72 -16.98 31.35
N LYS A 300 16.61 -16.17 31.94
CA LYS A 300 16.81 -16.15 33.39
C LYS A 300 15.56 -15.60 34.10
N PRO A 301 14.93 -16.37 35.02
CA PRO A 301 13.70 -15.93 35.69
C PRO A 301 13.96 -14.92 36.82
N MET A 302 15.21 -14.79 37.27
CA MET A 302 15.64 -13.87 38.32
C MET A 302 16.35 -12.65 37.72
N ARG A 303 16.57 -11.61 38.54
CA ARG A 303 17.35 -10.45 38.13
C ARG A 303 18.72 -10.88 37.59
N LEU A 304 19.10 -10.28 36.46
CA LEU A 304 20.42 -10.43 35.88
C LEU A 304 21.47 -9.83 36.82
N ASP A 305 22.63 -10.46 36.90
CA ASP A 305 23.81 -9.85 37.53
C ASP A 305 24.40 -8.75 36.61
N PRO A 306 25.38 -7.96 37.08
CA PRO A 306 25.94 -6.88 36.27
C PRO A 306 26.56 -7.34 34.94
N ASP A 307 27.22 -8.49 34.92
CA ASP A 307 27.89 -9.02 33.72
C ASP A 307 26.86 -9.55 32.71
N GLU A 308 25.83 -10.24 33.20
CA GLU A 308 24.68 -10.68 32.41
C GLU A 308 23.87 -9.51 31.87
N THR A 309 23.73 -8.43 32.64
CA THR A 309 23.08 -7.19 32.20
C THR A 309 23.85 -6.56 31.05
N GLU A 310 25.18 -6.53 31.13
CA GLU A 310 26.03 -6.03 30.05
C GLU A 310 25.91 -6.90 28.79
N LEU A 311 25.83 -8.23 28.92
CA LEU A 311 25.57 -9.12 27.80
C LEU A 311 24.19 -8.86 27.16
N MET A 312 23.15 -8.66 27.96
CA MET A 312 21.81 -8.33 27.47
C MET A 312 21.79 -6.98 26.72
N ARG A 313 22.54 -5.98 27.22
CA ARG A 313 22.66 -4.64 26.60
C ARG A 313 23.34 -4.64 25.23
N ARG A 314 23.94 -5.75 24.81
CA ARG A 314 24.56 -5.89 23.48
C ARG A 314 23.58 -6.24 22.36
N HIS A 315 22.33 -6.61 22.67
CA HIS A 315 21.38 -6.97 21.62
C HIS A 315 21.13 -5.84 20.58
N PRO A 316 21.19 -4.53 20.87
CA PRO A 316 21.08 -3.52 19.80
C PRO A 316 22.27 -3.59 18.83
N ILE A 317 23.47 -3.91 19.33
CA ILE A 317 24.69 -4.09 18.52
C ILE A 317 24.57 -5.34 17.64
N TYR A 318 24.12 -6.46 18.22
CA TYR A 318 23.85 -7.67 17.45
C TYR A 318 22.75 -7.45 16.42
N GLY A 319 21.71 -6.71 16.76
CA GLY A 319 20.63 -6.35 15.85
C GLY A 319 21.14 -5.54 14.67
N ALA A 320 21.93 -4.50 14.93
CA ALA A 320 22.59 -3.71 13.89
C ALA A 320 23.45 -4.58 12.96
N ALA A 321 24.26 -5.49 13.52
CA ALA A 321 25.11 -6.39 12.75
C ALA A 321 24.31 -7.40 11.90
N ILE A 322 23.16 -7.87 12.37
CA ILE A 322 22.26 -8.76 11.62
C ILE A 322 21.61 -8.02 10.43
N LEU A 323 21.26 -6.75 10.61
CA LEU A 323 20.54 -5.97 9.59
C LEU A 323 21.47 -5.33 8.53
N GLU A 324 22.72 -5.01 8.88
CA GLU A 324 23.68 -4.30 8.03
C GLU A 324 23.88 -4.92 6.62
N PRO A 325 24.00 -6.25 6.47
CA PRO A 325 24.28 -6.86 5.15
C PRO A 325 23.13 -6.69 4.16
N SER A 326 21.89 -6.57 4.66
CA SER A 326 20.71 -6.42 3.81
C SER A 326 20.53 -4.98 3.38
N ALA A 327 20.72 -4.68 2.10
CA ALA A 327 20.52 -3.33 1.56
C ALA A 327 19.11 -2.76 1.83
N ALA A 328 18.10 -3.61 1.92
CA ALA A 328 16.72 -3.22 2.23
C ALA A 328 16.52 -2.89 3.73
N LEU A 329 17.25 -3.54 4.63
CA LEU A 329 17.14 -3.34 6.09
C LEU A 329 18.20 -2.40 6.66
N ARG A 330 19.28 -2.13 5.90
CA ARG A 330 20.36 -1.21 6.30
C ARG A 330 19.87 0.17 6.76
N PRO A 331 18.83 0.80 6.15
CA PRO A 331 18.29 2.06 6.65
C PRO A 331 17.72 1.99 8.07
N LEU A 332 17.39 0.79 8.56
CA LEU A 332 16.84 0.55 9.90
C LEU A 332 17.93 0.43 10.98
N VAL A 333 19.18 0.22 10.57
CA VAL A 333 20.32 -0.02 11.49
C VAL A 333 20.45 1.06 12.56
N PRO A 334 20.40 2.38 12.25
CA PRO A 334 20.47 3.40 13.29
C PRO A 334 19.28 3.34 14.25
N TYR A 335 18.10 2.94 13.77
CA TYR A 335 16.90 2.86 14.60
C TYR A 335 17.02 1.75 15.62
N VAL A 336 17.44 0.56 15.16
CA VAL A 336 17.65 -0.64 15.98
C VAL A 336 18.88 -0.51 16.86
N LEU A 337 19.97 0.13 16.44
CA LEU A 337 21.16 0.28 17.28
C LEU A 337 20.91 1.15 18.51
N HIS A 338 20.12 2.22 18.36
CA HIS A 338 19.94 3.25 19.39
C HIS A 338 18.57 3.23 20.08
N HIS A 339 17.75 2.19 19.90
CA HIS A 339 16.39 2.14 20.46
C HIS A 339 16.35 2.07 22.01
N HIS A 340 17.50 1.87 22.67
CA HIS A 340 17.65 1.95 24.12
C HIS A 340 18.45 3.18 24.59
N GLU A 341 18.70 4.15 23.71
CA GLU A 341 19.25 5.43 24.12
C GLU A 341 18.20 6.27 24.86
N ASN A 342 18.59 6.83 26.00
CA ASN A 342 17.74 7.72 26.79
C ASN A 342 17.96 9.16 26.33
N PHE A 343 16.89 9.96 26.30
CA PHE A 343 16.97 11.35 25.84
C PHE A 343 18.00 12.21 26.60
N ASN A 344 18.32 11.89 27.85
CA ASN A 344 19.32 12.56 28.68
C ASN A 344 20.75 11.99 28.56
N GLY A 345 21.00 11.01 27.68
CA GLY A 345 22.32 10.40 27.49
C GLY A 345 22.68 9.29 28.48
N THR A 346 21.78 8.85 29.35
CA THR A 346 22.05 7.73 30.29
C THR A 346 21.72 6.34 29.72
N GLY A 347 21.41 6.26 28.42
CA GLY A 347 21.08 5.03 27.72
C GLY A 347 22.29 4.26 27.21
N TYR A 348 22.06 3.32 26.30
CA TYR A 348 23.08 2.48 25.68
C TYR A 348 22.70 2.21 24.20
N PRO A 349 23.66 1.80 23.34
CA PRO A 349 25.05 1.43 23.62
C PRO A 349 26.08 2.58 23.63
N GLU A 350 25.75 3.76 23.11
CA GLU A 350 26.70 4.86 22.88
C GLU A 350 26.50 6.06 23.81
N GLY A 351 25.38 6.11 24.54
CA GLY A 351 25.08 7.22 25.47
C GLY A 351 24.73 8.51 24.72
N LEU A 352 24.11 8.39 23.54
CA LEU A 352 23.66 9.52 22.75
C LEU A 352 22.58 10.31 23.51
N ALA A 353 22.59 11.64 23.36
CA ALA A 353 21.67 12.54 24.07
C ALA A 353 20.87 13.44 23.12
N GLY A 354 19.63 13.73 23.50
CA GLY A 354 18.76 14.67 22.81
C GLY A 354 18.52 14.31 21.34
N GLU A 355 18.81 15.26 20.45
CA GLU A 355 18.56 15.11 19.02
C GLU A 355 19.64 14.33 18.26
N SER A 356 20.76 13.99 18.91
CA SER A 356 21.77 13.09 18.34
C SER A 356 21.24 11.66 18.18
N ILE A 357 20.23 11.28 18.98
CA ILE A 357 19.52 10.01 18.85
C ILE A 357 18.62 10.08 17.60
N PRO A 358 18.69 9.10 16.68
CA PRO A 358 17.80 9.05 15.53
C PRO A 358 16.33 9.14 15.94
N LEU A 359 15.53 9.91 15.19
CA LEU A 359 14.13 10.11 15.53
C LEU A 359 13.34 8.78 15.59
N GLY A 360 13.66 7.83 14.70
CA GLY A 360 13.07 6.50 14.73
C GLY A 360 13.31 5.77 16.07
N SER A 361 14.53 5.80 16.60
CA SER A 361 14.85 5.23 17.92
C SER A 361 14.09 5.90 19.05
N ARG A 362 13.99 7.23 19.03
CA ARG A 362 13.22 8.01 20.01
C ARG A 362 11.72 7.69 19.98
N ILE A 363 11.19 7.31 18.81
CA ILE A 363 9.81 6.84 18.66
C ILE A 363 9.66 5.40 19.18
N ILE A 364 10.57 4.51 18.82
CA ILE A 364 10.54 3.08 19.21
C ILE A 364 10.60 2.93 20.73
N ILE A 365 11.49 3.64 21.43
CA ILE A 365 11.60 3.52 22.90
C ILE A 365 10.33 3.95 23.63
N VAL A 366 9.59 4.93 23.10
CA VAL A 366 8.29 5.35 23.64
C VAL A 366 7.22 4.31 23.34
N ALA A 367 7.22 3.77 22.12
CA ALA A 367 6.27 2.75 21.70
C ALA A 367 6.44 1.44 22.49
N ASP A 368 7.67 0.98 22.69
CA ASP A 368 8.02 -0.19 23.50
C ASP A 368 7.60 -0.01 24.97
N ALA A 369 7.98 1.11 25.60
CA ALA A 369 7.58 1.39 26.97
C ALA A 369 6.05 1.44 27.15
N TYR A 370 5.33 2.06 26.21
CA TYR A 370 3.88 2.12 26.23
C TYR A 370 3.24 0.74 26.08
N GLU A 371 3.69 -0.06 25.11
CA GLU A 371 3.21 -1.44 24.90
C GLU A 371 3.44 -2.29 26.15
N ALA A 372 4.64 -2.19 26.73
CA ALA A 372 5.05 -2.95 27.92
C ALA A 372 4.19 -2.64 29.15
N MET A 373 3.67 -1.42 29.25
CA MET A 373 2.81 -0.99 30.35
C MET A 373 1.32 -1.31 30.11
N THR A 374 0.90 -1.40 28.86
CA THR A 374 -0.52 -1.56 28.48
C THR A 374 -0.90 -2.99 28.10
N SER A 375 0.06 -3.89 27.91
CA SER A 375 -0.18 -5.29 27.58
C SER A 375 0.05 -6.21 28.79
N ASP A 376 -0.78 -7.24 28.93
CA ASP A 376 -0.59 -8.28 29.94
C ASP A 376 0.66 -9.12 29.62
N ARG A 377 1.51 -9.32 30.63
CA ARG A 377 2.67 -10.22 30.57
C ARG A 377 2.48 -11.36 31.58
N ILE A 378 3.14 -12.49 31.34
CA ILE A 378 3.05 -13.71 32.17
C ILE A 378 3.24 -13.42 33.68
N TYR A 379 4.09 -12.44 34.01
CA TYR A 379 4.41 -12.07 35.40
C TYR A 379 3.85 -10.71 35.86
N ARG A 380 3.17 -9.97 34.98
CA ARG A 380 2.70 -8.60 35.28
C ARG A 380 1.42 -8.27 34.51
N LYS A 381 0.38 -7.89 35.23
CA LYS A 381 -0.84 -7.32 34.62
C LYS A 381 -0.57 -5.94 34.05
N ALA A 382 -1.25 -5.62 32.95
CA ALA A 382 -1.25 -4.27 32.38
C ALA A 382 -1.64 -3.24 33.45
N ILE A 383 -0.92 -2.11 33.50
CA ILE A 383 -1.22 -1.02 34.45
C ILE A 383 -2.28 -0.05 33.90
N GLY A 384 -2.68 -0.21 32.64
CA GLY A 384 -3.70 0.59 31.97
C GLY A 384 -3.15 1.84 31.28
N HIS A 385 -3.94 2.38 30.34
CA HIS A 385 -3.53 3.50 29.48
C HIS A 385 -3.20 4.78 30.27
N ASP A 386 -4.05 5.17 31.21
CA ASP A 386 -3.86 6.41 31.97
C ASP A 386 -2.54 6.41 32.75
N ARG A 387 -2.27 5.31 33.47
CA ARG A 387 -1.03 5.14 34.23
C ARG A 387 0.20 5.03 33.33
N ALA A 388 0.08 4.38 32.17
CA ALA A 388 1.15 4.32 31.20
C ALA A 388 1.52 5.74 30.72
N MET A 389 0.53 6.59 30.46
CA MET A 389 0.77 7.98 30.06
C MET A 389 1.36 8.82 31.19
N ASP A 390 0.93 8.62 32.43
CA ASP A 390 1.52 9.29 33.60
C ASP A 390 3.02 8.96 33.74
N GLU A 391 3.41 7.69 33.58
CA GLU A 391 4.81 7.27 33.61
C GLU A 391 5.63 7.85 32.45
N LEU A 392 5.11 7.81 31.21
CA LEU A 392 5.78 8.44 30.07
C LEU A 392 5.97 9.96 30.27
N SER A 393 4.96 10.63 30.85
CA SER A 393 5.02 12.05 31.17
C SER A 393 6.04 12.36 32.27
N ARG A 394 6.13 11.50 33.29
CA ARG A 394 7.10 11.61 34.39
C ARG A 394 8.56 11.54 33.93
N TYR A 395 8.85 10.67 32.95
CA TYR A 395 10.22 10.49 32.42
C TYR A 395 10.51 11.29 31.14
N LYS A 396 9.66 12.26 30.83
CA LYS A 396 9.80 13.18 29.69
C LYS A 396 11.04 14.06 29.84
N GLY A 397 11.87 14.11 28.79
CA GLY A 397 13.15 14.81 28.81
C GLY A 397 14.28 14.08 29.55
N MET A 398 13.96 12.97 30.24
CA MET A 398 14.95 12.07 30.83
C MET A 398 15.13 10.84 29.94
N GLN A 399 14.16 9.92 29.98
CA GLN A 399 14.18 8.73 29.14
C GLN A 399 13.60 9.02 27.74
N PHE A 400 12.51 9.77 27.70
CA PHE A 400 11.70 9.93 26.49
C PHE A 400 11.81 11.33 25.88
N ASP A 401 11.83 11.43 24.55
CA ASP A 401 11.76 12.72 23.86
C ASP A 401 10.41 13.41 24.13
N PRO A 402 10.40 14.65 24.65
CA PRO A 402 9.17 15.39 24.92
C PRO A 402 8.22 15.57 23.73
N ARG A 403 8.75 15.65 22.50
CA ARG A 403 7.93 15.76 21.27
C ARG A 403 7.22 14.46 20.96
N VAL A 404 7.89 13.33 21.14
CA VAL A 404 7.34 12.00 20.86
C VAL A 404 6.23 11.67 21.85
N VAL A 405 6.46 11.91 23.16
CA VAL A 405 5.43 11.72 24.19
C VAL A 405 4.21 12.59 23.92
N ARG A 406 4.40 13.87 23.53
CA ARG A 406 3.29 14.76 23.13
C ARG A 406 2.51 14.24 21.93
N ALA A 407 3.18 13.65 20.94
CA ALA A 407 2.49 13.07 19.80
C ALA A 407 1.61 11.89 20.24
N LEU A 408 2.12 11.00 21.10
CA LEU A 408 1.31 9.90 21.66
C LEU A 408 0.12 10.40 22.50
N GLU A 409 0.33 11.41 23.36
CA GLU A 409 -0.74 12.08 24.13
C GLU A 409 -1.87 12.58 23.21
N GLN A 410 -1.51 13.31 22.14
CA GLN A 410 -2.48 13.84 21.18
C GLN A 410 -3.19 12.75 20.38
N LEU A 411 -2.48 11.68 20.03
CA LEU A 411 -3.03 10.55 19.30
C LEU A 411 -4.12 9.85 20.13
N ILE A 412 -3.82 9.51 21.38
CA ILE A 412 -4.75 8.85 22.29
C ILE A 412 -5.96 9.76 22.57
N ALA A 413 -5.75 11.06 22.77
CA ALA A 413 -6.84 12.01 22.99
C ALA A 413 -7.81 12.10 21.80
N LYS A 414 -7.33 11.92 20.56
CA LYS A 414 -8.16 11.99 19.35
C LYS A 414 -8.90 10.69 19.03
N GLN A 415 -8.26 9.53 19.25
CA GLN A 415 -8.70 8.25 18.69
C GLN A 415 -8.95 7.15 19.73
N GLY A 416 -8.64 7.38 21.01
CA GLY A 416 -8.74 6.37 22.07
C GLY A 416 -7.82 5.16 21.81
N ALA A 417 -8.14 4.01 22.40
CA ALA A 417 -7.34 2.78 22.29
C ALA A 417 -7.28 2.18 20.86
N GLN A 418 -8.20 2.59 19.97
CA GLN A 418 -8.22 2.15 18.56
C GLN A 418 -7.14 2.82 17.70
N ALA A 419 -6.40 3.79 18.25
CA ALA A 419 -5.35 4.53 17.54
C ALA A 419 -4.26 3.66 16.92
N PHE A 420 -4.11 2.42 17.39
CA PHE A 420 -3.02 1.51 17.01
C PHE A 420 -3.47 0.38 16.07
N GLU A 421 -4.72 0.35 15.62
CA GLU A 421 -5.22 -0.76 14.79
C GLU A 421 -4.73 -0.72 13.33
N VAL A 422 -4.20 0.41 12.87
CA VAL A 422 -3.81 0.60 11.46
C VAL A 422 -2.30 0.55 11.31
N SER A 423 -1.77 -0.43 10.58
CA SER A 423 -0.39 -0.46 10.03
C SER A 423 -0.45 -0.57 8.51
N ASP A 424 0.55 0.00 7.85
CA ASP A 424 0.72 -0.13 6.41
C ASP A 424 1.59 -1.35 6.04
N LEU A 425 2.20 -2.01 7.05
CA LEU A 425 2.80 -3.32 6.89
C LEU A 425 1.73 -4.40 6.67
N PRO A 426 2.02 -5.44 5.85
CA PRO A 426 1.16 -6.61 5.78
C PRO A 426 0.91 -7.19 7.19
N PRO A 427 -0.33 -7.59 7.51
CA PRO A 427 -0.66 -8.09 8.84
C PRO A 427 0.20 -9.31 9.18
N ILE A 428 0.83 -9.28 10.35
CA ILE A 428 1.58 -10.42 10.87
C ILE A 428 0.58 -11.40 11.46
N ASN A 429 0.23 -12.41 10.67
CA ASN A 429 -0.63 -13.48 11.14
C ASN A 429 0.15 -14.39 12.09
N TYR A 430 -0.03 -14.15 13.39
CA TYR A 430 0.35 -15.07 14.45
C TYR A 430 -0.62 -16.27 14.47
N GLU A 431 -0.54 -17.15 13.48
CA GLU A 431 -1.35 -18.38 13.50
C GLU A 431 -0.99 -19.23 14.72
N THR A 432 -2.01 -19.68 15.43
CA THR A 432 -1.85 -20.75 16.42
C THR A 432 -1.51 -22.06 15.70
N LEU A 433 -0.86 -22.99 16.40
CA LEU A 433 -0.63 -24.35 15.88
C LEU A 433 -1.94 -25.03 15.41
N ALA A 434 -3.06 -24.72 16.05
CA ALA A 434 -4.37 -25.21 15.65
C ALA A 434 -4.87 -24.61 14.33
N GLU A 435 -4.69 -23.30 14.13
CA GLU A 435 -5.02 -22.61 12.87
C GLU A 435 -4.11 -23.05 11.73
N LEU A 436 -2.81 -23.17 12.00
CA LEU A 436 -1.83 -23.68 11.04
C LEU A 436 -2.20 -25.10 10.59
N ARG A 437 -2.50 -26.01 11.53
CA ARG A 437 -2.96 -27.37 11.22
C ARG A 437 -4.23 -27.37 10.38
N LYS A 438 -5.20 -26.50 10.70
CA LYS A 438 -6.45 -26.37 9.96
C LYS A 438 -6.25 -25.82 8.55
N ARG A 439 -5.27 -24.92 8.36
CA ARG A 439 -4.88 -24.38 7.04
C ARG A 439 -4.17 -25.43 6.20
N LEU A 440 -3.16 -26.09 6.76
CA LEU A 440 -2.42 -27.18 6.10
C LEU A 440 -3.35 -28.34 5.71
N ALA A 441 -4.37 -28.64 6.52
CA ALA A 441 -5.38 -29.64 6.19
C ALA A 441 -6.32 -29.24 5.02
N ARG A 442 -6.38 -27.95 4.65
CA ARG A 442 -7.22 -27.41 3.57
C ARG A 442 -6.46 -27.14 2.28
N ASP A 443 -5.13 -27.11 2.31
CA ASP A 443 -4.28 -26.76 1.17
C ASP A 443 -3.60 -28.01 0.56
N PRO A 444 -3.98 -28.46 -0.66
CA PRO A 444 -3.50 -29.70 -1.25
C PRO A 444 -1.98 -29.78 -1.40
N VAL A 445 -1.30 -28.63 -1.58
CA VAL A 445 0.15 -28.56 -1.81
C VAL A 445 0.96 -29.05 -0.59
N THR A 446 0.38 -29.02 0.60
CA THR A 446 1.05 -29.45 1.84
C THR A 446 0.75 -30.87 2.27
N ARG A 447 -0.16 -31.57 1.58
CA ARG A 447 -0.52 -32.96 1.91
C ARG A 447 0.61 -33.95 1.54
N ASP A 448 1.39 -33.63 0.51
CA ASP A 448 2.45 -34.49 0.00
C ASP A 448 3.83 -34.27 0.67
N ALA A 449 4.03 -33.16 1.38
CA ALA A 449 5.30 -32.85 2.04
C ALA A 449 5.54 -33.64 3.35
N HIS A 450 4.50 -34.30 3.89
CA HIS A 450 4.57 -35.09 5.11
C HIS A 450 4.32 -36.60 4.88
N ALA A 451 4.30 -37.03 3.61
CA ALA A 451 4.15 -38.43 3.23
C ALA A 451 5.47 -39.10 2.78
N GLY A 452 6.62 -38.48 3.07
CA GLY A 452 7.96 -39.00 2.79
C GLY A 452 8.74 -39.30 4.06
#